data_AF-A0A3D4W408-F1
#
_entry.id   AF-A0A3D4W408-F1
#
_cell.length_a   1.000
_cell.length_b   1.000
_cell.length_c   1.000
_cell.angle_alpha   90.00
_cell.angle_beta   90.00
_cell.angle_gamma   90.00
#
_symmetry.space_group_name_H-M   'P 1'
#
loop_
_entity.id
_entity.type
_entity.pdbx_description
1 polymer ?
#
loop_
_entity_poly.entity_id
_entity_poly.type
_entity_poly.pdbx_seq_one_letter_code
_entity_poly.pdbx_strand_id
1 'polypeptide(L)' 'MSRKEKSYSAELKYQAVSDYLSGKGSLREICRKYKIRSTRQLRNWIKMYNGHK' A
#
# COMPACT_ATOMS: atom_id res chain seq x y z
N MET A 1 -2.23 19.52 19.53
CA MET A 1 -2.92 18.62 18.56
C MET A 1 -1.90 17.66 17.99
N SER A 2 -1.82 16.45 18.53
CA SER A 2 -0.89 15.44 18.02
C SER A 2 -1.38 15.01 16.64
N ARG A 3 -0.61 15.32 15.59
CA ARG A 3 -0.79 14.73 14.27
C ARG A 3 -0.48 13.25 14.46
N LYS A 4 -1.48 12.48 14.88
CA LYS A 4 -1.44 11.02 14.90
C LYS A 4 -1.23 10.67 13.45
N GLU A 5 0.03 10.56 13.06
CA GLU A 5 0.41 10.15 11.73
C GLU A 5 -0.35 8.85 11.54
N LYS A 6 -1.34 8.86 10.63
CA LYS A 6 -2.03 7.64 10.19
C LYS A 6 -1.00 6.85 9.38
N SER A 7 0.06 6.43 10.06
CA SER A 7 1.13 5.66 9.50
C SER A 7 0.55 4.28 9.32
N TYR A 8 0.48 3.84 8.07
CA TYR A 8 0.04 2.50 7.76
C TYR A 8 1.01 1.52 8.42
N SER A 9 0.48 0.57 9.19
CA SER A 9 1.27 -0.51 9.79
C SER A 9 2.02 -1.26 8.69
N ALA A 10 3.22 -1.77 9.02
CA ALA A 10 4.02 -2.54 8.07
C ALA A 10 3.24 -3.72 7.48
N GLU A 11 2.45 -4.42 8.30
CA GLU A 11 1.58 -5.51 7.88
C GLU A 11 0.54 -5.08 6.83
N LEU A 12 -0.12 -3.92 7.04
CA LEU A 12 -1.09 -3.39 6.08
C LEU A 12 -0.41 -3.05 4.75
N LYS A 13 0.77 -2.40 4.81
CA LYS A 13 1.56 -2.10 3.61
C LYS A 13 1.90 -3.39 2.84
N TYR A 14 2.36 -4.41 3.56
CA TYR A 14 2.72 -5.71 2.98
C TYR A 14 1.51 -6.40 2.34
N GLN A 15 0.38 -6.47 3.04
CA GLN A 15 -0.85 -7.04 2.50
C GLN A 15 -1.33 -6.31 1.25
N ALA A 16 -1.32 -4.98 1.24
CA ALA A 16 -1.74 -4.20 0.08
C ALA A 16 -0.82 -4.43 -1.14
N VAL A 17 0.50 -4.50 -0.93
CA VAL A 17 1.46 -4.81 -1.99
C VAL A 17 1.27 -6.24 -2.49
N SER A 18 1.15 -7.21 -1.58
CA SER A 18 0.98 -8.63 -1.91
C SER A 18 -0.31 -8.90 -2.68
N ASP A 19 -1.44 -8.30 -2.28
CA ASP A 19 -2.72 -8.44 -2.98
C ASP A 19 -2.64 -7.85 -4.41
N TYR A 20 -1.94 -6.73 -4.58
CA TYR A 20 -1.70 -6.15 -5.90
C TYR A 20 -0.81 -7.05 -6.76
N LEU A 21 0.30 -7.55 -6.22
CA LEU A 21 1.22 -8.46 -6.92
C LEU A 21 0.57 -9.80 -7.27
N SER A 22 -0.37 -10.26 -6.43
CA SER A 22 -1.18 -11.46 -6.67
C SER A 22 -2.29 -11.26 -7.70
N GLY A 23 -2.44 -10.05 -8.27
CA GLY A 23 -3.48 -9.74 -9.26
C GLY A 23 -4.90 -9.69 -8.71
N LYS A 24 -5.09 -9.55 -7.39
CA LYS A 24 -6.42 -9.53 -6.74
C LYS A 24 -7.23 -8.25 -7.00
N GLY A 25 -6.68 -7.30 -7.75
CA GLY A 25 -7.35 -6.07 -8.14
C GLY A 25 -6.39 -5.01 -8.65
N SER A 26 -6.94 -3.96 -9.25
CA SER A 26 -6.19 -2.78 -9.67
C SER A 26 -5.68 -1.97 -8.47
N LEU A 27 -4.66 -1.12 -8.67
CA LEU A 27 -4.15 -0.21 -7.63
C LEU A 27 -5.25 0.58 -6.92
N ARG A 28 -6.29 0.98 -7.66
CA ARG A 28 -7.39 1.79 -7.13
C ARG A 28 -8.33 0.97 -6.25
N GLU A 29 -8.57 -0.29 -6.61
CA GLU A 29 -9.36 -1.24 -5.82
C GLU A 29 -8.63 -1.61 -4.53
N ILE A 30 -7.33 -1.93 -4.62
CA ILE A 30 -6.50 -2.19 -3.45
C ILE A 30 -6.45 -0.96 -2.54
N CYS A 31 -6.26 0.25 -3.08
CA CYS A 31 -6.31 1.46 -2.26
C CYS A 31 -7.65 1.65 -1.55
N ARG A 32 -8.78 1.36 -2.21
CA ARG A 32 -10.10 1.42 -1.57
C ARG A 32 -10.24 0.38 -0.46
N LYS A 33 -9.85 -0.88 -0.72
CA LYS A 33 -9.90 -1.99 0.24
C LYS A 33 -9.12 -1.69 1.51
N TYR A 34 -7.90 -1.18 1.38
CA TYR A 34 -6.99 -0.89 2.50
C TYR A 34 -7.08 0.55 3.02
N LYS A 35 -8.07 1.34 2.58
CA LYS A 35 -8.24 2.77 2.93
C LYS A 35 -6.95 3.59 2.71
N ILE A 36 -6.21 3.25 1.66
CA ILE A 36 -5.01 3.97 1.25
C ILE A 36 -5.47 5.22 0.52
N ARG A 37 -5.04 6.38 1.02
CA ARG A 37 -5.48 7.68 0.50
C ARG A 37 -5.04 7.97 -0.92
N SER A 38 -3.96 7.34 -1.39
CA SER A 38 -3.43 7.56 -2.73
C SER A 38 -2.81 6.31 -3.34
N THR A 39 -3.13 6.06 -4.60
CA THR A 39 -2.48 5.03 -5.42
C THR A 39 -0.99 5.25 -5.57
N ARG A 40 -0.50 6.50 -5.46
CA ARG A 40 0.92 6.83 -5.45
C ARG A 40 1.64 6.26 -4.22
N GLN A 41 0.99 6.21 -3.05
CA GLN A 41 1.57 5.58 -1.86
C GLN A 41 1.76 4.08 -2.08
N LEU A 42 0.74 3.41 -2.61
CA LEU A 42 0.82 1.99 -2.93
C LEU A 42 1.90 1.69 -3.98
N ARG A 43 2.00 2.49 -5.05
CA ARG A 43 3.10 2.37 -6.04
C ARG A 43 4.47 2.51 -5.41
N ASN A 44 4.65 3.46 -4.48
CA ASN A 44 5.93 3.63 -3.79
C ASN A 44 6.26 2.40 -2.94
N TRP A 45 5.28 1.79 -2.26
CA TRP A 45 5.50 0.56 -1.50
C TRP A 45 5.87 -0.62 -2.39
N ILE A 46 5.21 -0.76 -3.55
CA ILE A 46 5.55 -1.79 -4.55
C ILE A 46 6.98 -1.57 -5.09
N LYS A 47 7.37 -0.31 -5.36
CA LYS A 47 8.74 0.01 -5.78
C LYS A 47 9.77 -0.34 -4.72
N MET A 48 9.50 -0.04 -3.45
CA MET A 48 10.39 -0.42 -2.34
C MET A 48 10.50 -1.94 -2.20
N TYR A 49 9.40 -2.67 -2.46
CA TYR A 49 9.39 -4.13 -2.43
C TYR A 49 10.21 -4.74 -3.58
N ASN A 50 10.07 -4.23 -4.80
CA ASN A 50 10.77 -4.73 -5.98
C ASN A 50 12.20 -4.18 -6.15
N GLY A 51 12.53 -3.07 -5.49
CA GLY A 51 13.86 -2.44 -5.54
C GLY A 51 14.90 -3.11 -4.65
N HIS A 52 14.54 -4.19 -3.94
CA HIS A 52 15.44 -4.97 -3.09
C HIS A 52 16.24 -5.99 -3.91
N LYS A 53 16.86 -5.55 -5.01
CA LYS A 53 17.78 -6.34 -5.84
C LYS A 53 19.22 -5.87 -5.67
#